data_AF-A0A9E4MR50-F1
#
_entry.id   AF-A0A9E4MR50-F1
#
_cell.length_a   1.000
_cell.length_b   1.000
_cell.length_c   1.000
_cell.angle_alpha   90.00
_cell.angle_beta   90.00
_cell.angle_gamma   90.00
#
_symmetry.space_group_name_H-M   'P 1'
#
loop_
_entity.id
_entity.type
_entity.pdbx_description
1 polymer ?
#
loop_
_entity_poly.entity_id
_entity_poly.type
_entity_poly.pdbx_seq_one_letter_code
_entity_poly.pdbx_strand_id
1 'polypeptide(L)'
;MSPQEFDLIQRIRIEDGVPRVISTRIQVIEGGEDLMSLAINLLKELGFYDKFEEKRTSQYIGYKLKNPGKGAKRYQLVLQDRKEGLYISIPENFLEENTLKIFGMTQIPGKFDVEDIPVLIAHIWVLPSQEDKFFQGIKSEYGKFALKQLKGEVVGNLFPFYSEYKDLSGEVQYDYATGFFDETTLGSPSSYLMFQEDKLFPYTKQVCIKSPKVLEEFLRTFCKIIMEQN
;
A
#
# COMPACT_ATOMS: atom_id res chain seq x y z
N MET A 1 -4.89 -22.64 -16.02
CA MET A 1 -3.89 -21.70 -16.54
C MET A 1 -4.42 -21.17 -17.85
N SER A 2 -4.46 -19.85 -18.01
CA SER A 2 -4.84 -19.19 -19.26
C SER A 2 -3.73 -19.40 -20.30
N PRO A 3 -4.05 -19.51 -21.61
CA PRO A 3 -3.03 -19.51 -22.65
C PRO A 3 -2.27 -18.18 -22.68
N GLN A 4 -0.95 -18.24 -22.93
CA GLN A 4 -0.06 -17.08 -23.08
C GLN A 4 0.26 -16.87 -24.57
N GLU A 5 0.17 -15.64 -25.06
CA GLU A 5 0.60 -15.27 -26.41
C GLU A 5 1.88 -14.43 -26.33
N PHE A 6 2.72 -14.52 -27.35
CA PHE A 6 3.99 -13.81 -27.40
C PHE A 6 4.24 -13.31 -28.83
N ASP A 7 4.69 -12.07 -28.95
CA ASP A 7 5.30 -11.53 -30.14
C ASP A 7 6.78 -11.92 -30.16
N LEU A 8 7.17 -12.65 -31.20
CA LEU A 8 8.56 -13.01 -31.46
C LEU A 8 9.10 -12.15 -32.60
N ILE A 9 9.93 -11.15 -32.27
CA ILE A 9 10.64 -10.35 -33.26
C ILE A 9 12.06 -10.88 -33.41
N GLN A 10 12.32 -11.56 -34.53
CA GLN A 10 13.68 -11.96 -34.92
C GLN A 10 14.23 -11.01 -35.97
N ARG A 11 15.45 -10.53 -35.75
CA ARG A 11 16.22 -9.83 -36.77
C ARG A 11 17.25 -10.81 -37.33
N ILE A 12 17.22 -11.00 -38.64
CA ILE A 12 18.13 -11.89 -39.37
C ILE A 12 18.96 -11.02 -40.31
N ARG A 13 20.27 -11.21 -40.30
CA ARG A 13 21.20 -10.63 -41.26
C ARG A 13 21.67 -11.73 -42.20
N ILE A 14 21.72 -11.46 -43.50
CA ILE A 14 22.28 -12.40 -44.49
C ILE A 14 23.69 -11.93 -44.81
N GLU A 15 24.67 -12.79 -44.58
CA GLU A 15 26.08 -12.58 -44.93
C GLU A 15 26.50 -13.75 -45.83
N ASP A 16 27.00 -13.46 -47.04
CA ASP A 16 27.42 -14.43 -48.05
C ASP A 16 26.37 -15.52 -48.37
N GLY A 17 25.10 -15.14 -48.40
CA GLY A 17 23.97 -16.05 -48.66
C GLY A 17 23.54 -16.89 -47.46
N VAL A 18 24.20 -16.74 -46.31
CA VAL A 18 23.87 -17.48 -45.07
C VAL A 18 23.09 -16.59 -44.10
N PRO A 19 21.85 -16.97 -43.71
CA PRO A 19 21.09 -16.23 -42.72
C PRO A 19 21.68 -16.43 -41.31
N ARG A 20 21.92 -15.34 -40.59
CA ARG A 20 22.37 -15.31 -39.19
C ARG A 20 21.40 -14.51 -38.35
N VAL A 21 20.90 -15.11 -37.27
CA VAL A 21 20.07 -14.40 -36.28
C VAL A 21 20.96 -13.42 -35.53
N ILE A 22 20.65 -12.12 -35.63
CA ILE A 22 21.41 -11.05 -34.96
C ILE A 22 20.74 -10.59 -33.67
N SER A 23 19.43 -10.81 -33.51
CA SER A 23 18.70 -10.43 -32.31
C SER A 23 17.36 -11.16 -32.26
N THR A 24 16.98 -11.60 -31.08
CA THR A 24 15.63 -12.09 -30.78
C THR A 24 15.07 -11.25 -29.65
N ARG A 25 13.89 -10.65 -29.86
CA ARG A 25 13.13 -9.97 -28.82
C ARG A 25 11.80 -10.71 -28.66
N ILE A 26 11.55 -11.18 -27.45
CA ILE A 26 10.26 -11.74 -27.06
C ILE A 26 9.50 -10.62 -26.35
N GLN A 27 8.31 -10.30 -26.85
CA GLN A 27 7.35 -9.46 -26.16
C GLN A 27 6.20 -10.37 -25.77
N VAL A 28 5.83 -10.36 -24.50
CA VAL A 28 4.65 -11.10 -24.03
C VAL A 28 3.43 -10.31 -24.52
N ILE A 29 2.57 -10.93 -25.31
CA ILE A 29 1.23 -10.40 -25.58
C ILE A 29 0.31 -11.18 -24.63
N GLU A 30 0.32 -10.83 -23.35
CA GLU A 30 -0.53 -11.54 -22.40
C GLU A 30 -1.97 -11.05 -22.58
N GLY A 31 -2.85 -11.98 -22.96
CA GLY A 31 -4.29 -11.84 -22.85
C GLY A 31 -4.66 -11.66 -21.38
N GLY A 32 -4.72 -10.39 -20.97
CA GLY A 32 -4.88 -9.95 -19.59
C GLY A 32 -3.73 -9.03 -19.23
N GLU A 33 -4.03 -7.75 -19.04
CA GLU A 33 -3.06 -6.75 -18.62
C GLU A 33 -2.41 -7.16 -17.28
N ASP A 34 -1.09 -7.40 -17.28
CA ASP A 34 -0.35 -7.69 -16.04
C ASP A 34 -0.45 -6.49 -15.08
N LEU A 35 -0.26 -6.71 -13.78
CA LEU A 35 -0.48 -5.65 -12.78
C LEU A 35 0.41 -4.42 -13.01
N MET A 36 1.64 -4.60 -13.51
CA MET A 36 2.52 -3.49 -13.84
C MET A 36 1.94 -2.71 -15.02
N SER A 37 1.57 -3.36 -16.12
CA SER A 37 0.93 -2.73 -17.27
C SER A 37 -0.35 -1.98 -16.88
N LEU A 38 -1.19 -2.59 -16.04
CA LEU A 38 -2.43 -1.98 -15.52
C LEU A 38 -2.14 -0.74 -14.70
N ALA A 39 -1.17 -0.80 -13.79
CA ALA A 39 -0.75 0.36 -13.02
C ALA A 39 -0.24 1.50 -13.92
N ILE A 40 0.61 1.18 -14.92
CA ILE A 40 1.15 2.16 -15.86
C ILE A 40 0.03 2.84 -16.64
N ASN A 41 -0.92 2.08 -17.18
CA ASN A 41 -2.03 2.63 -17.95
C ASN A 41 -2.97 3.47 -17.09
N LEU A 42 -3.32 3.01 -15.88
CA LEU A 42 -4.12 3.80 -14.93
C LEU A 42 -3.44 5.11 -14.55
N LEU A 43 -2.15 5.07 -14.19
CA LEU A 43 -1.39 6.27 -13.82
C LEU A 43 -1.34 7.28 -14.97
N LYS A 44 -1.15 6.79 -16.20
CA LYS A 44 -1.17 7.63 -17.41
C LYS A 44 -2.54 8.28 -17.63
N GLU A 45 -3.63 7.53 -17.49
CA GLU A 45 -5.00 8.06 -17.56
C GLU A 45 -5.27 9.12 -16.49
N LEU A 46 -4.72 8.92 -15.28
CA LEU A 46 -4.86 9.81 -14.13
C LEU A 46 -3.91 11.01 -14.13
N GLY A 47 -3.13 11.22 -15.21
CA GLY A 47 -2.27 12.39 -15.37
C GLY A 47 -0.93 12.33 -14.62
N PHE A 48 -0.54 11.14 -14.15
CA PHE A 48 0.81 10.87 -13.67
C PHE A 48 1.70 10.57 -14.88
N TYR A 49 2.76 11.35 -15.05
CA TYR A 49 3.67 11.20 -16.17
C TYR A 49 5.00 10.63 -15.68
N ASP A 50 5.49 9.66 -16.44
CA ASP A 50 6.74 8.97 -16.15
C ASP A 50 7.93 9.91 -16.11
N LYS A 51 8.77 9.78 -15.08
CA LYS A 51 10.10 10.38 -15.07
C LYS A 51 11.08 9.45 -14.35
N PHE A 52 11.41 8.34 -15.00
CA PHE A 52 12.69 7.58 -14.97
C PHE A 52 12.46 6.07 -14.79
N GLU A 53 12.98 5.28 -15.74
CA GLU A 53 13.28 3.85 -15.58
C GLU A 53 14.75 3.73 -15.15
N GLU A 54 15.04 3.37 -13.90
CA GLU A 54 16.41 3.01 -13.53
C GLU A 54 16.62 1.51 -13.78
N LYS A 55 17.48 1.18 -14.75
CA LYS A 55 17.88 -0.21 -15.01
C LYS A 55 18.95 -0.65 -14.01
N ARG A 56 18.56 -1.00 -12.78
CA ARG A 56 19.43 -1.73 -11.84
C ARG A 56 18.76 -3.01 -11.37
N THR A 57 19.12 -4.16 -11.94
CA THR A 57 18.79 -5.56 -11.50
C THR A 57 17.32 -5.94 -11.20
N SER A 58 16.43 -4.97 -11.03
CA SER A 58 14.99 -5.02 -10.81
C SER A 58 14.43 -3.72 -11.39
N GLN A 59 13.51 -3.81 -12.33
CA GLN A 59 12.94 -2.60 -12.94
C GLN A 59 11.99 -1.95 -11.94
N TYR A 60 12.34 -0.75 -11.48
CA TYR A 60 11.41 0.12 -10.76
C TYR A 60 11.09 1.35 -11.61
N ILE A 61 9.87 1.83 -11.49
CA ILE A 61 9.35 2.95 -12.28
C ILE A 61 8.77 3.99 -11.32
N GLY A 62 9.36 5.19 -11.34
CA GLY A 62 8.98 6.29 -10.46
C GLY A 62 8.01 7.27 -11.13
N TYR A 63 6.87 7.49 -10.48
CA TYR A 63 5.79 8.35 -10.95
C TYR A 63 5.66 9.64 -10.14
N LYS A 64 5.26 10.69 -10.85
CA LYS A 64 4.83 11.98 -10.29
C LYS A 64 3.81 12.64 -11.19
N LEU A 65 3.03 13.56 -10.64
CA LEU A 65 2.16 14.43 -11.43
C LEU A 65 2.97 15.28 -12.41
N LYS A 66 2.34 15.64 -13.54
CA LYS A 66 2.92 16.54 -14.55
C LYS A 66 3.37 17.88 -13.94
N ASN A 67 2.51 18.43 -13.12
CA ASN A 67 2.67 19.71 -12.43
C ASN A 67 2.57 19.43 -10.93
N PRO A 68 3.61 18.85 -10.33
CA PRO A 68 3.53 18.52 -8.92
C PRO A 68 3.62 19.85 -8.12
N GLY A 69 2.92 19.94 -6.99
CA GLY A 69 2.88 21.12 -6.15
C GLY A 69 4.27 21.58 -5.70
N LYS A 70 4.37 22.84 -5.26
CA LYS A 70 5.66 23.44 -4.84
C LYS A 70 6.31 22.56 -3.77
N GLY A 71 7.47 21.97 -4.09
CA GLY A 71 8.26 21.19 -3.13
C GLY A 71 8.31 19.67 -3.38
N ALA A 72 7.55 19.15 -4.34
CA ALA A 72 7.59 17.74 -4.75
C ALA A 72 8.87 17.38 -5.53
N LYS A 73 10.00 17.33 -4.81
CA LYS A 73 11.32 17.00 -5.35
C LYS A 73 11.51 15.50 -5.59
N ARG A 74 10.72 14.66 -4.92
CA ARG A 74 10.80 13.19 -4.96
C ARG A 74 9.63 12.58 -5.73
N TYR A 75 9.72 11.29 -6.01
CA TYR A 75 8.63 10.52 -6.58
C TYR A 75 7.45 10.48 -5.60
N GLN A 76 6.24 10.55 -6.15
CA GLN A 76 5.01 10.44 -5.36
C GLN A 76 4.56 8.98 -5.27
N LEU A 77 5.00 8.14 -6.21
CA LEU A 77 4.71 6.72 -6.25
C LEU A 77 5.85 5.99 -6.98
N VAL A 78 6.25 4.81 -6.51
CA VAL A 78 7.22 3.96 -7.20
C VAL A 78 6.62 2.57 -7.38
N LEU A 79 6.65 2.04 -8.61
CA LEU A 79 6.21 0.70 -8.94
C LEU A 79 7.41 -0.25 -9.01
N GLN A 80 7.24 -1.45 -8.49
CA GLN A 80 8.20 -2.53 -8.65
C GLN A 80 7.48 -3.88 -8.78
N ASP A 81 7.71 -4.55 -9.90
CA ASP A 81 7.21 -5.92 -10.07
C ASP A 81 8.12 -6.91 -9.33
N ARG A 82 7.52 -7.81 -8.55
CA ARG A 82 8.23 -8.87 -7.82
C ARG A 82 7.42 -10.16 -7.90
N LYS A 83 8.06 -11.29 -7.58
CA LYS A 83 7.44 -12.62 -7.65
C LYS A 83 6.11 -12.73 -6.89
N GLU A 84 5.94 -12.00 -5.78
CA GLU A 84 4.72 -12.07 -4.98
C GLU A 84 3.57 -11.19 -5.48
N GLY A 85 3.84 -10.22 -6.37
CA GLY A 85 2.87 -9.23 -6.85
C GLY A 85 3.51 -7.88 -7.16
N LEU A 86 2.68 -6.88 -7.45
CA LEU A 86 3.12 -5.52 -7.69
C LEU A 86 3.33 -4.79 -6.36
N TYR A 87 4.56 -4.33 -6.13
CA TYR A 87 4.89 -3.50 -4.99
C TYR A 87 4.75 -2.03 -5.38
N ILE A 88 4.07 -1.26 -4.52
CA ILE A 88 3.86 0.17 -4.69
C ILE A 88 4.41 0.88 -3.46
N SER A 89 5.40 1.74 -3.66
CA SER A 89 6.03 2.54 -2.61
C SER A 89 5.50 3.96 -2.63
N ILE A 90 5.07 4.46 -1.48
CA ILE A 90 4.44 5.77 -1.31
C ILE A 90 5.15 6.55 -0.21
N PRO A 91 5.45 7.85 -0.41
CA PRO A 91 6.08 8.68 0.61
C PRO A 91 5.27 8.73 1.91
N GLU A 92 5.95 8.64 3.05
CA GLU A 92 5.30 8.55 4.35
C GLU A 92 4.36 9.72 4.65
N ASN A 93 4.73 10.93 4.25
CA ASN A 93 3.94 12.14 4.47
C ASN A 93 2.54 12.06 3.81
N PHE A 94 2.37 11.30 2.73
CA PHE A 94 1.04 11.07 2.14
C PHE A 94 0.23 10.08 2.96
N LEU A 95 0.90 9.08 3.53
CA LEU A 95 0.23 8.03 4.30
C LEU A 95 -0.30 8.59 5.61
N GLU A 96 0.41 9.50 6.28
CA GLU A 96 0.04 9.97 7.62
C GLU A 96 -1.40 10.51 7.75
N GLU A 97 -1.94 11.11 6.69
CA GLU A 97 -3.27 11.72 6.68
C GLU A 97 -4.35 10.80 6.08
N ASN A 98 -3.97 9.72 5.40
CA ASN A 98 -4.87 8.94 4.53
C ASN A 98 -4.96 7.46 4.91
N THR A 99 -4.44 7.09 6.07
CA THR A 99 -4.39 5.70 6.53
C THR A 99 -4.82 5.59 7.99
N LEU A 100 -5.10 4.35 8.38
CA LEU A 100 -5.25 3.96 9.76
C LEU A 100 -3.92 3.48 10.33
N LYS A 101 -3.49 4.09 11.43
CA LYS A 101 -2.36 3.66 12.25
C LYS A 101 -2.90 2.86 13.44
N ILE A 102 -2.46 1.61 13.57
CA ILE A 102 -2.85 0.75 14.69
C ILE A 102 -1.68 0.69 15.66
N PHE A 103 -1.97 0.92 16.93
CA PHE A 103 -0.96 0.94 17.99
C PHE A 103 -1.19 -0.21 18.99
N GLY A 104 -0.11 -0.91 19.31
CA GLY A 104 -0.04 -1.84 20.43
C GLY A 104 0.65 -1.20 21.63
N MET A 105 0.60 -1.90 22.77
CA MET A 105 1.34 -1.51 23.97
C MET A 105 2.57 -2.41 24.12
N THR A 106 3.70 -1.81 24.48
CA THR A 106 4.89 -2.56 24.87
C THR A 106 5.43 -2.05 26.20
N GLN A 107 5.95 -2.96 27.02
CA GLN A 107 6.60 -2.62 28.28
C GLN A 107 8.02 -2.13 28.03
N ILE A 108 8.42 -1.04 28.69
CA ILE A 108 9.81 -0.59 28.68
C ILE A 108 10.64 -1.53 29.57
N PRO A 109 11.65 -2.24 29.02
CA PRO A 109 12.51 -3.08 29.84
C PRO A 109 13.30 -2.23 30.85
N GLY A 110 13.19 -2.54 32.14
CA GLY A 110 14.07 -1.98 33.18
C GLY A 110 13.52 -0.81 34.00
N LYS A 111 12.26 -0.39 33.83
CA LYS A 111 11.56 0.48 34.79
C LYS A 111 10.68 -0.38 35.71
N PHE A 112 10.75 -0.14 37.02
CA PHE A 112 9.91 -0.80 38.03
C PHE A 112 8.46 -0.32 38.00
N ASP A 113 8.22 0.87 37.43
CA ASP A 113 6.89 1.37 37.08
C ASP A 113 6.63 1.05 35.61
N VAL A 114 5.62 0.20 35.37
CA VAL A 114 5.22 -0.29 34.04
C VAL A 114 4.53 0.85 33.29
N GLU A 115 5.31 1.77 32.73
CA GLU A 115 4.81 2.69 31.71
C GLU A 115 4.72 1.92 30.39
N ASP A 116 3.52 1.44 30.07
CA ASP A 116 3.22 0.93 28.73
C ASP A 116 3.28 2.08 27.73
N ILE A 117 4.11 1.94 26.69
CA ILE A 117 4.19 2.92 25.61
C ILE A 117 3.47 2.42 24.36
N PRO A 118 2.73 3.30 23.66
CA PRO A 118 2.12 2.96 22.39
C PRO A 118 3.20 2.78 21.31
N VAL A 119 3.15 1.66 20.61
CA VAL A 119 4.04 1.32 19.49
C VAL A 119 3.19 1.10 18.24
N LEU A 120 3.56 1.73 17.14
CA LEU A 120 2.90 1.50 15.84
C LEU A 120 3.15 0.06 15.41
N ILE A 121 2.07 -0.72 15.28
CA ILE A 121 2.12 -2.13 14.90
C ILE A 121 1.67 -2.36 13.45
N ALA A 122 0.74 -1.55 12.95
CA ALA A 122 0.30 -1.64 11.56
C ALA A 122 -0.05 -0.26 11.00
N HIS A 123 0.15 -0.10 9.70
CA HIS A 123 -0.18 1.09 8.95
C HIS A 123 -0.99 0.66 7.73
N ILE A 124 -2.28 0.99 7.72
CA ILE A 124 -3.27 0.31 6.88
C ILE A 124 -4.03 1.32 6.03
N TRP A 125 -4.18 1.02 4.75
CA TRP A 125 -5.12 1.68 3.86
C TRP A 125 -6.36 0.82 3.69
N VAL A 126 -7.49 1.29 4.19
CA VAL A 126 -8.77 0.59 3.99
C VAL A 126 -9.30 0.93 2.60
N LEU A 127 -9.73 -0.08 1.85
CA LEU A 127 -10.31 0.14 0.53
C LEU A 127 -11.72 0.73 0.69
N PRO A 128 -12.04 1.88 0.05
CA PRO A 128 -13.35 2.52 0.16
C PRO A 128 -14.54 1.59 -0.10
N SER A 129 -14.42 0.66 -1.04
CA SER A 129 -15.46 -0.30 -1.39
C SER A 129 -15.70 -1.38 -0.32
N GLN A 130 -14.80 -1.50 0.67
CA GLN A 130 -14.83 -2.52 1.71
C GLN A 130 -14.89 -1.95 3.13
N GLU A 131 -15.10 -0.64 3.30
CA GLU A 131 -15.16 0.02 4.62
C GLU A 131 -16.16 -0.63 5.57
N ASP A 132 -17.38 -0.92 5.11
CA ASP A 132 -18.41 -1.56 5.94
C ASP A 132 -17.95 -2.91 6.49
N LYS A 133 -17.27 -3.72 5.66
CA LYS A 133 -16.73 -5.02 6.08
C LYS A 133 -15.57 -4.85 7.05
N PHE A 134 -14.71 -3.85 6.82
CA PHE A 134 -13.63 -3.51 7.72
C PHE A 134 -14.16 -3.11 9.10
N PHE A 135 -15.15 -2.21 9.16
CA PHE A 135 -15.79 -1.81 10.42
C PHE A 135 -16.52 -2.96 11.10
N GLN A 136 -17.16 -3.87 10.34
CA GLN A 136 -17.73 -5.09 10.91
C GLN A 136 -16.67 -5.97 11.57
N GLY A 137 -15.51 -6.16 10.92
CA GLY A 137 -14.38 -6.89 11.49
C GLY A 137 -13.86 -6.24 12.77
N ILE A 138 -13.61 -4.93 12.75
CA ILE A 138 -13.18 -4.15 13.92
C ILE A 138 -14.19 -4.31 15.08
N LYS A 139 -15.48 -4.19 14.79
CA LYS A 139 -16.53 -4.33 15.80
C LYS A 139 -16.62 -5.73 16.39
N SER A 140 -16.40 -6.75 15.56
CA SER A 140 -16.47 -8.15 15.96
C SER A 140 -15.37 -8.45 16.97
N GLU A 141 -14.12 -8.09 16.66
CA GLU A 141 -13.00 -8.44 17.55
C GLU A 141 -12.67 -7.43 18.62
N TYR A 142 -12.69 -6.15 18.29
CA TYR A 142 -12.26 -5.09 19.20
C TYR A 142 -13.43 -4.32 19.81
N GLY A 143 -14.66 -4.75 19.50
CA GLY A 143 -15.88 -4.23 20.09
C GLY A 143 -16.29 -2.83 19.62
N LYS A 144 -17.38 -2.32 20.21
CA LYS A 144 -17.93 -1.00 19.87
C LYS A 144 -17.03 0.16 20.29
N PHE A 145 -16.12 -0.05 21.25
CA PHE A 145 -15.20 1.00 21.70
C PHE A 145 -14.17 1.34 20.62
N ALA A 146 -13.55 0.33 20.01
CA ALA A 146 -12.64 0.51 18.88
C ALA A 146 -13.28 1.33 17.75
N LEU A 147 -14.53 1.01 17.38
CA LEU A 147 -15.27 1.81 16.40
C LEU A 147 -15.51 3.27 16.83
N LYS A 148 -15.74 3.53 18.13
CA LYS A 148 -15.93 4.90 18.62
C LYS A 148 -14.66 5.74 18.50
N GLN A 149 -13.48 5.14 18.70
CA GLN A 149 -12.20 5.84 18.52
C GLN A 149 -12.07 6.37 17.09
N LEU A 150 -12.49 5.57 16.12
CA LEU A 150 -12.46 5.91 14.70
C LEU A 150 -13.47 6.99 14.30
N LYS A 151 -14.49 7.28 15.13
CA LYS A 151 -15.56 8.25 14.82
C LYS A 151 -16.26 8.03 13.47
N GLY A 152 -16.23 6.80 12.95
CA GLY A 152 -16.78 6.45 11.64
C GLY A 152 -15.83 6.70 10.46
N GLU A 153 -14.57 7.02 10.71
CA GLU A 153 -13.54 7.24 9.68
C GLU A 153 -12.57 6.06 9.60
N VAL A 154 -12.05 5.76 8.41
CA VAL A 154 -11.03 4.71 8.18
C VAL A 154 -9.60 5.24 8.22
N VAL A 155 -9.42 6.43 8.76
CA VAL A 155 -8.14 7.12 8.93
C VAL A 155 -7.94 7.51 10.40
N GLY A 156 -6.69 7.71 10.80
CA GLY A 156 -6.34 8.15 12.16
C GLY A 156 -5.66 7.06 12.99
N ASN A 157 -5.86 7.10 14.30
CA ASN A 157 -5.18 6.19 15.23
C ASN A 157 -6.19 5.26 15.91
N LEU A 158 -5.92 3.95 15.85
CA LEU A 158 -6.67 2.93 16.57
C LEU A 158 -5.80 2.29 17.64
N PHE A 159 -6.35 2.22 18.84
CA PHE A 159 -5.76 1.53 19.98
C PHE A 159 -6.71 0.40 20.38
N PRO A 160 -6.57 -0.81 19.82
CA PRO A 160 -7.53 -1.89 20.01
C PRO A 160 -7.49 -2.49 21.43
N PHE A 161 -6.65 -1.96 22.33
CA PHE A 161 -6.36 -2.55 23.63
C PHE A 161 -6.68 -1.66 24.82
N TYR A 162 -7.22 -0.45 24.67
CA TYR A 162 -7.64 0.33 25.84
C TYR A 162 -9.06 0.85 25.68
N SER A 163 -9.79 0.95 26.79
CA SER A 163 -11.05 1.68 26.91
C SER A 163 -10.88 2.84 27.89
N GLU A 164 -11.14 4.05 27.42
CA GLU A 164 -11.18 5.24 28.26
C GLU A 164 -12.58 5.39 28.87
N TYR A 165 -12.67 5.50 30.20
CA TYR A 165 -13.92 5.78 30.90
C TYR A 165 -13.69 6.75 32.06
N LYS A 166 -14.73 7.48 32.45
CA LYS A 166 -14.70 8.26 33.68
C LYS A 166 -15.24 7.41 34.81
N ASP A 167 -14.48 7.29 35.89
CA ASP A 167 -14.99 6.65 37.10
C ASP A 167 -15.98 7.57 37.83
N LEU A 168 -16.47 7.10 38.99
CA LEU A 168 -17.42 7.85 39.81
C LEU A 168 -16.86 9.18 40.36
N SER A 169 -15.53 9.35 40.36
CA SER A 169 -14.87 10.59 40.76
C SER A 169 -14.72 11.58 39.59
N GLY A 170 -15.00 11.14 38.36
CA GLY A 170 -14.81 11.93 37.15
C GLY A 170 -13.39 11.89 36.60
N GLU A 171 -12.49 11.12 37.24
CA GLU A 171 -11.15 10.83 36.74
C GLU A 171 -11.21 9.87 35.56
N VAL A 172 -10.33 10.10 34.59
CA VAL A 172 -10.21 9.28 33.39
C VAL A 172 -9.39 8.03 33.73
N GLN A 173 -10.00 6.87 33.59
CA GLN A 173 -9.39 5.55 33.74
C GLN A 173 -9.25 4.86 32.39
N TYR A 174 -8.28 3.97 32.31
CA TYR A 174 -7.98 3.16 31.11
C TYR A 174 -8.06 1.68 31.46
N ASP A 175 -9.02 0.97 30.86
CA ASP A 175 -9.09 -0.50 30.94
C ASP A 175 -8.30 -1.09 29.77
N TYR A 176 -7.26 -1.86 30.07
CA TYR A 176 -6.45 -2.51 29.05
C TYR A 176 -6.95 -3.93 28.74
N ALA A 177 -7.32 -4.19 27.49
CA ALA A 177 -7.63 -5.54 27.03
C ALA A 177 -6.34 -6.33 26.80
N THR A 178 -6.22 -7.49 27.44
CA THR A 178 -5.14 -8.44 27.22
C THR A 178 -5.36 -9.18 25.90
N GLY A 179 -5.08 -8.52 24.79
CA GLY A 179 -5.12 -9.12 23.46
C GLY A 179 -3.87 -8.73 22.68
N PHE A 180 -3.44 -9.58 21.75
CA PHE A 180 -2.54 -9.17 20.68
C PHE A 180 -3.38 -8.77 19.47
N PHE A 181 -2.93 -7.76 18.74
CA PHE A 181 -3.59 -7.35 17.51
C PHE A 181 -3.30 -8.41 16.47
N ASP A 182 -4.36 -8.86 15.82
CA ASP A 182 -4.27 -9.84 14.76
C ASP A 182 -4.87 -9.24 13.50
N GLU A 183 -4.01 -8.98 12.52
CA GLU A 183 -4.40 -8.44 11.22
C GLU A 183 -5.38 -9.37 10.48
N THR A 184 -5.30 -10.68 10.72
CA THR A 184 -6.18 -11.67 10.07
C THR A 184 -7.64 -11.54 10.49
N THR A 185 -7.91 -10.76 11.55
CA THR A 185 -9.26 -10.55 12.09
C THR A 185 -9.95 -9.27 11.58
N LEU A 186 -9.23 -8.41 10.84
CA LEU A 186 -9.74 -7.14 10.29
C LEU A 186 -10.65 -7.29 9.06
N GLY A 187 -11.13 -8.49 8.79
CA GLY A 187 -11.92 -8.86 7.63
C GLY A 187 -11.12 -9.65 6.60
N SER A 188 -11.56 -9.59 5.34
CA SER A 188 -10.85 -10.26 4.25
C SER A 188 -9.51 -9.55 3.99
N PRO A 189 -8.41 -10.24 3.64
CA PRO A 189 -7.17 -9.62 3.16
C PRO A 189 -7.34 -8.72 1.91
N SER A 190 -8.55 -8.69 1.34
CA SER A 190 -8.96 -7.79 0.27
C SER A 190 -9.73 -6.55 0.72
N SER A 191 -9.93 -6.31 2.02
CA SER A 191 -10.60 -5.09 2.52
C SER A 191 -9.64 -3.96 2.85
N TYR A 192 -8.36 -4.27 2.99
CA TYR A 192 -7.34 -3.30 3.32
C TYR A 192 -5.97 -3.69 2.75
N LEU A 193 -5.06 -2.73 2.77
CA LEU A 193 -3.70 -2.81 2.29
C LEU A 193 -2.76 -2.45 3.44
N MET A 194 -1.84 -3.35 3.80
CA MET A 194 -0.90 -3.13 4.89
C MET A 194 0.46 -2.66 4.35
N PHE A 195 0.92 -1.52 4.86
CA PHE A 195 2.21 -0.95 4.52
C PHE A 195 3.34 -1.53 5.37
N GLN A 196 4.46 -1.78 4.73
CA GLN A 196 5.72 -2.20 5.34
C GLN A 196 6.85 -1.24 4.94
N GLU A 197 7.93 -1.24 5.71
CA GLU A 197 9.11 -0.43 5.41
C GLU A 197 9.71 -0.78 4.05
N ASP A 198 10.05 0.25 3.26
CA ASP A 198 10.77 0.08 2.00
C ASP A 198 12.27 0.28 2.23
N LYS A 199 13.03 -0.81 2.11
CA LYS A 199 14.50 -0.80 2.29
C LYS A 199 15.24 -0.07 1.15
N LEU A 200 14.64 -0.01 -0.04
CA LEU A 200 15.24 0.64 -1.22
C LEU A 200 14.92 2.14 -1.26
N PHE A 201 13.74 2.53 -0.78
CA PHE A 201 13.28 3.91 -0.73
C PHE A 201 12.91 4.31 0.71
N PRO A 202 13.89 4.67 1.57
CA PRO A 202 13.70 4.86 3.03
C PRO A 202 12.78 6.02 3.44
N TYR A 203 12.21 6.76 2.49
CA TYR A 203 11.24 7.83 2.73
C TYR A 203 9.81 7.41 2.41
N THR A 204 9.65 6.13 2.06
CA THR A 204 8.40 5.54 1.60
C THR A 204 8.10 4.30 2.42
N LYS A 205 6.82 3.96 2.48
CA LYS A 205 6.40 2.61 2.82
C LYS A 205 5.82 1.96 1.59
N GLN A 206 5.97 0.65 1.49
CA GLN A 206 5.53 -0.14 0.35
C GLN A 206 4.37 -1.05 0.72
N VAL A 207 3.52 -1.36 -0.26
CA VAL A 207 2.49 -2.39 -0.15
C VAL A 207 2.56 -3.35 -1.35
N CYS A 208 2.26 -4.63 -1.13
CA CYS A 208 2.19 -5.64 -2.18
C CYS A 208 0.73 -5.85 -2.59
N ILE A 209 0.41 -5.60 -3.86
CA ILE A 209 -0.92 -5.81 -4.43
C ILE A 209 -0.87 -6.99 -5.41
N LYS A 210 -1.84 -7.90 -5.28
CA LYS A 210 -1.93 -9.12 -6.10
C LYS A 210 -3.20 -9.19 -6.96
N SER A 211 -4.13 -8.25 -6.75
CA SER A 211 -5.45 -8.26 -7.38
C SER A 211 -5.61 -7.03 -8.27
N PRO A 212 -5.96 -7.19 -9.56
CA PRO A 212 -6.24 -6.07 -10.47
C PRO A 212 -7.31 -5.12 -9.94
N LYS A 213 -8.37 -5.66 -9.33
CA LYS A 213 -9.47 -4.84 -8.78
C LYS A 213 -9.00 -3.96 -7.62
N VAL A 214 -8.17 -4.53 -6.73
CA VAL A 214 -7.59 -3.80 -5.60
C VAL A 214 -6.62 -2.74 -6.09
N LEU A 215 -5.81 -3.07 -7.09
CA LEU A 215 -4.87 -2.13 -7.72
C LEU A 215 -5.61 -0.94 -8.32
N GLU A 216 -6.67 -1.19 -9.08
CA GLU A 216 -7.45 -0.14 -9.72
C GLU A 216 -8.09 0.79 -8.69
N GLU A 217 -8.78 0.24 -7.70
CA GLU A 217 -9.42 1.02 -6.64
C GLU A 217 -8.39 1.85 -5.86
N PHE A 218 -7.28 1.22 -5.47
CA PHE A 218 -6.20 1.89 -4.76
C PHE A 218 -5.61 3.05 -5.55
N LEU A 219 -5.18 2.82 -6.80
CA LEU A 219 -4.57 3.87 -7.62
C LEU A 219 -5.54 5.01 -7.92
N ARG A 220 -6.81 4.71 -8.21
CA ARG A 220 -7.83 5.76 -8.45
C ARG A 220 -8.02 6.63 -7.20
N THR A 221 -8.09 6.00 -6.03
CA THR A 221 -8.30 6.71 -4.75
C THR A 221 -7.07 7.53 -4.38
N PHE A 222 -5.89 6.91 -4.43
CA PHE A 222 -4.60 7.55 -4.15
C PHE A 222 -4.33 8.74 -5.07
N CYS A 223 -4.49 8.56 -6.39
CA CYS A 223 -4.26 9.63 -7.36
C CYS A 223 -5.22 10.79 -7.14
N LYS A 224 -6.49 10.51 -6.83
CA LYS A 224 -7.49 11.53 -6.49
C LYS A 224 -7.05 12.37 -5.29
N ILE A 225 -6.65 11.72 -4.19
CA ILE A 225 -6.14 12.40 -2.98
C ILE A 225 -4.95 13.30 -3.32
N ILE A 226 -3.97 12.77 -4.06
CA ILE A 226 -2.80 13.57 -4.46
C ILE A 226 -3.20 14.76 -5.32
N MET A 227 -4.14 14.60 -6.26
CA MET A 227 -4.61 15.71 -7.09
C MET A 227 -5.34 16.79 -6.28
N GLU A 228 -6.05 16.43 -5.21
CA GLU A 228 -6.76 17.36 -4.33
C GLU A 228 -5.83 18.10 -3.36
N GLN A 229 -4.69 17.52 -3.00
CA GLN A 229 -3.68 18.12 -2.12
C GLN A 229 -2.72 19.09 -2.84
N ASN A 230 -2.74 19.17 -4.18
CA ASN A 230 -1.89 20.04 -4.99
C ASN A 230 -2.61 21.29 -5.50
#